data_AF-A0A0H3C5K5-F1
#
_entry.id   AF-A0A0H3C5K5-F1
#
_cell.length_a   1.000
_cell.length_b   1.000
_cell.length_c   1.000
_cell.angle_alpha   90.00
_cell.angle_beta   90.00
_cell.angle_gamma   90.00
#
_symmetry.space_group_name_H-M   'P 1'
#
loop_
_entity.id
_entity.type
_entity.pdbx_description
1 polymer ?
#
loop_
_entity_poly.entity_id
_entity_poly.type
_entity_poly.pdbx_seq_one_letter_code
_entity_poly.pdbx_strand_id
1 'polypeptide(L)'
;MESLLKRLKIKKSEIKKTRKKLIFAKVEDKNNRKIYHTRIMSDLYVFGVNKNQQNKFFVSFRGLFNKEKISEFNLFPLKENDEFLGIYYGYRRPVQNIIVKYQENNTTKSYAFSKIHYIEFRFKRGSVYCYIRGMSRFIKKEKAETQYNQFLLKLIIKLEREIYKFYNKKLPNGGFIKKWIEKKQK
;
A
#
# COMPACT_ATOMS: atom_id res chain seq x y z
N MET A 1 -7.42 42.36 -17.03
CA MET A 1 -6.36 41.32 -17.01
C MET A 1 -6.04 40.82 -15.59
N GLU A 2 -6.03 41.70 -14.57
CA GLU A 2 -5.73 41.34 -13.17
C GLU A 2 -6.74 40.39 -12.51
N SER A 3 -8.04 40.48 -12.83
CA SER A 3 -9.08 39.62 -12.26
C SER A 3 -8.92 38.13 -12.64
N LEU A 4 -8.43 37.86 -13.84
CA LEU A 4 -8.11 36.51 -14.32
C LEU A 4 -6.88 35.94 -13.62
N LEU A 5 -5.81 36.74 -13.46
CA LEU A 5 -4.61 36.36 -12.72
C LEU A 5 -4.91 36.05 -11.25
N LYS A 6 -5.79 36.84 -10.61
CA LYS A 6 -6.23 36.62 -9.23
C LYS A 6 -7.04 35.33 -9.09
N ARG A 7 -7.97 35.06 -10.02
CA ARG A 7 -8.72 33.78 -10.11
C ARG A 7 -7.80 32.58 -10.34
N LEU A 8 -6.80 32.70 -11.21
CA LEU A 8 -5.83 31.63 -11.46
C LEU A 8 -4.95 31.35 -10.23
N LYS A 9 -4.53 32.39 -9.49
CA LYS A 9 -3.80 32.23 -8.21
C LYS A 9 -4.65 31.56 -7.14
N ILE A 10 -5.93 31.94 -7.00
CA ILE A 10 -6.88 31.31 -6.07
C ILE A 10 -7.08 29.84 -6.46
N LYS A 11 -7.40 29.54 -7.72
CA LYS A 11 -7.59 28.18 -8.22
C LYS A 11 -6.33 27.33 -8.06
N LYS A 12 -5.13 27.90 -8.31
CA LYS A 12 -3.84 27.24 -8.05
C LYS A 12 -3.63 26.95 -6.57
N SER A 13 -4.03 27.86 -5.68
CA SER A 13 -3.93 27.70 -4.22
C SER A 13 -4.93 26.68 -3.68
N GLU A 14 -6.15 26.65 -4.22
CA GLU A 14 -7.16 25.63 -3.98
C GLU A 14 -6.63 24.27 -4.44
N ILE A 15 -6.17 24.13 -5.69
CA ILE A 15 -5.54 22.90 -6.20
C ILE A 15 -4.35 22.45 -5.32
N LYS A 16 -3.58 23.40 -4.75
CA LYS A 16 -2.51 23.10 -3.78
C LYS A 16 -3.04 22.58 -2.44
N LYS A 17 -4.16 23.11 -1.93
CA LYS A 17 -4.86 22.65 -0.72
C LYS A 17 -5.60 21.32 -0.94
N THR A 18 -6.20 21.11 -2.11
CA THR A 18 -6.89 19.88 -2.53
C THR A 18 -5.97 18.81 -3.11
N ARG A 19 -4.65 19.03 -3.16
CA ARG A 19 -3.67 17.95 -3.38
C ARG A 19 -3.78 16.98 -2.21
N LYS A 20 -4.77 16.06 -2.30
CA LYS A 20 -4.88 14.85 -1.49
C LYS A 20 -3.46 14.33 -1.33
N LYS A 21 -2.96 14.26 -0.10
CA LYS A 21 -1.59 13.82 0.18
C LYS A 21 -1.37 12.51 -0.58
N LEU A 22 -0.53 12.57 -1.63
CA LEU A 22 -0.32 11.46 -2.54
C LEU A 22 0.13 10.25 -1.71
N ILE A 23 -0.58 9.13 -1.86
CA ILE A 23 -0.21 7.86 -1.22
C ILE A 23 1.17 7.39 -1.69
N PHE A 24 1.59 7.77 -2.90
CA PHE A 24 2.91 7.49 -3.44
C PHE A 24 3.95 8.48 -2.91
N ALA A 25 5.04 7.93 -2.38
CA ALA A 25 6.19 8.69 -1.92
C ALA A 25 7.31 8.77 -2.97
N LYS A 26 7.40 7.75 -3.83
CA LYS A 26 8.40 7.69 -4.90
C LYS A 26 7.82 6.98 -6.12
N VAL A 27 8.22 7.43 -7.30
CA VAL A 27 8.01 6.71 -8.55
C VAL A 27 9.39 6.57 -9.19
N GLU A 28 9.76 5.35 -9.55
CA GLU A 28 11.02 5.01 -10.21
C GLU A 28 10.70 4.55 -11.64
N ASP A 29 11.57 4.92 -12.58
CA ASP A 29 11.62 4.28 -13.89
C ASP A 29 12.90 3.44 -13.95
N LYS A 30 12.74 2.13 -14.12
CA LYS A 30 13.85 1.18 -14.15
C LYS A 30 13.62 0.18 -15.27
N ASN A 31 14.50 0.16 -16.26
CA ASN A 31 14.41 -0.74 -17.42
C ASN A 31 13.05 -0.65 -18.13
N ASN A 32 12.57 0.57 -18.38
CA ASN A 32 11.25 0.86 -18.95
C ASN A 32 10.07 0.31 -18.14
N ARG A 33 10.28 0.05 -16.83
CA ARG A 33 9.23 -0.33 -15.89
C ARG A 33 9.01 0.79 -14.89
N LYS A 34 7.75 1.22 -14.76
CA LYS A 34 7.35 2.20 -13.74
C LYS A 34 7.06 1.50 -12.42
N ILE A 35 7.83 1.85 -11.39
CA ILE A 35 7.68 1.30 -10.05
C ILE A 35 7.16 2.38 -9.13
N TYR A 36 5.98 2.15 -8.55
CA TYR A 36 5.34 3.05 -7.62
C TYR A 36 5.58 2.57 -6.19
N HIS A 37 5.99 3.48 -5.32
CA HIS A 37 6.28 3.23 -3.92
C HIS A 37 5.32 4.03 -3.06
N THR A 38 4.48 3.36 -2.27
CA THR A 38 3.63 4.08 -1.32
C THR A 38 4.47 4.72 -0.21
N ARG A 39 3.87 5.63 0.54
CA ARG A 39 4.32 5.95 1.89
C ARG A 39 4.18 4.70 2.77
N ILE A 40 4.93 4.65 3.87
CA ILE A 40 4.72 3.60 4.87
C ILE A 40 3.32 3.83 5.49
N MET A 41 2.48 2.81 5.39
CA MET A 41 1.15 2.76 5.99
C MET A 41 1.21 1.95 7.28
N SER A 42 0.25 2.16 8.19
CA SER A 42 0.10 1.23 9.29
C SER A 42 -0.38 -0.10 8.73
N ASP A 43 -1.61 -0.12 8.21
CA ASP A 43 -2.39 -1.33 7.94
C ASP A 43 -3.29 -1.14 6.70
N LEU A 44 -3.74 -2.26 6.12
CA LEU A 44 -4.79 -2.29 5.10
C LEU A 44 -6.15 -1.93 5.73
N TYR A 45 -6.96 -1.12 5.06
CA TYR A 45 -8.28 -0.69 5.56
C TYR A 45 -9.43 -1.36 4.81
N VAL A 46 -9.71 -0.90 3.60
CA VAL A 46 -10.81 -1.38 2.74
C VAL A 46 -10.32 -1.36 1.30
N PHE A 47 -10.88 -2.23 0.47
CA PHE A 47 -10.58 -2.36 -0.95
C PHE A 47 -11.79 -2.93 -1.66
N GLY A 48 -11.78 -2.84 -2.99
CA GLY A 48 -12.79 -3.49 -3.82
C GLY A 48 -12.93 -2.83 -5.19
N VAL A 49 -13.82 -3.40 -6.00
CA VAL A 49 -14.26 -2.78 -7.24
C VAL A 49 -15.32 -1.73 -6.92
N ASN A 50 -15.19 -0.54 -7.48
CA ASN A 50 -16.21 0.49 -7.30
C ASN A 50 -17.51 0.04 -8.00
N LYS A 51 -18.63 -0.01 -7.26
CA LYS A 51 -19.95 -0.43 -7.79
C LYS A 51 -20.38 0.39 -9.01
N ASN A 52 -20.04 1.67 -9.04
CA ASN A 52 -20.43 2.59 -10.11
C ASN A 52 -19.38 2.66 -11.24
N GLN A 53 -18.17 2.16 -11.00
CA GLN A 53 -17.05 2.17 -11.96
C GLN A 53 -16.31 0.85 -11.87
N GLN A 54 -16.84 -0.17 -12.56
CA GLN A 54 -16.25 -1.52 -12.54
C GLN A 54 -14.81 -1.56 -13.09
N ASN A 55 -14.38 -0.50 -13.77
CA ASN A 55 -13.06 -0.36 -14.39
C ASN A 55 -11.98 0.12 -13.40
N LYS A 56 -12.22 0.08 -12.07
CA LYS A 56 -11.23 0.47 -11.07
C LYS A 56 -11.34 -0.40 -9.83
N PHE A 57 -10.20 -0.86 -9.35
CA PHE A 57 -10.08 -1.56 -8.08
C PHE A 57 -9.34 -0.65 -7.08
N PHE A 58 -10.04 -0.14 -6.07
CA PHE A 58 -9.42 0.73 -5.08
C PHE A 58 -8.78 -0.07 -3.95
N VAL A 59 -7.67 0.43 -3.42
CA VAL A 59 -7.02 -0.10 -2.21
C VAL A 59 -6.72 1.05 -1.26
N SER A 60 -7.29 0.99 -0.06
CA SER A 60 -7.19 2.03 0.95
C SER A 60 -6.47 1.53 2.20
N PHE A 61 -5.68 2.41 2.81
CA PHE A 61 -4.80 2.12 3.94
C PHE A 61 -4.97 3.15 5.05
N ARG A 62 -4.70 2.72 6.28
CA ARG A 62 -4.60 3.61 7.44
C ARG A 62 -3.22 4.24 7.51
N GLY A 63 -3.17 5.54 7.78
CA GLY A 63 -1.95 6.30 7.96
C GLY A 63 -1.08 5.73 9.10
N LEU A 64 0.24 5.92 8.96
CA LEU A 64 1.22 5.37 9.91
C LEU A 64 1.08 5.93 11.34
N PHE A 65 0.89 7.24 11.46
CA PHE A 65 0.85 7.96 12.74
C PHE A 65 -0.58 8.34 13.18
N ASN A 66 -1.49 8.53 12.22
CA ASN A 66 -2.90 8.76 12.49
C ASN A 66 -3.71 7.74 11.67
N LYS A 67 -4.43 6.86 12.37
CA LYS A 67 -5.24 5.79 11.78
C LYS A 67 -6.52 6.30 11.09
N GLU A 68 -7.03 7.45 11.50
CA GLU A 68 -8.20 8.13 10.89
C GLU A 68 -7.85 8.68 9.50
N LYS A 69 -6.57 8.96 9.28
CA LYS A 69 -6.09 9.43 8.00
C LYS A 69 -6.01 8.27 7.02
N ILE A 70 -7.01 8.17 6.14
CA ILE A 70 -7.05 7.18 5.07
C ILE A 70 -6.31 7.68 3.83
N SER A 71 -5.61 6.79 3.14
CA SER A 71 -4.97 7.06 1.85
C SER A 71 -5.22 5.89 0.92
N GLU A 72 -5.50 6.17 -0.35
CA GLU A 72 -5.92 5.17 -1.32
C GLU A 72 -5.28 5.39 -2.69
N PHE A 73 -5.20 4.32 -3.47
CA PHE A 73 -4.98 4.37 -4.91
C PHE A 73 -5.90 3.40 -5.63
N ASN A 74 -5.95 3.53 -6.96
CA ASN A 74 -6.69 2.63 -7.82
C ASN A 74 -5.74 1.80 -8.67
N LEU A 75 -6.02 0.51 -8.77
CA LEU A 75 -5.58 -0.37 -9.83
C LEU A 75 -6.57 -0.29 -11.00
N PHE A 76 -6.05 -0.42 -12.22
CA PHE A 76 -6.82 -0.24 -13.45
C PHE A 76 -6.76 -1.52 -14.31
N PRO A 77 -7.73 -1.69 -15.24
CA PRO A 77 -7.67 -2.70 -16.28
C PRO A 77 -6.37 -2.63 -17.06
N LEU A 78 -5.93 -3.78 -17.53
CA LEU A 78 -4.69 -3.91 -18.30
C LEU A 78 -4.91 -3.32 -19.70
N LYS A 79 -3.87 -2.67 -20.23
CA LYS A 79 -3.79 -2.34 -21.66
C LYS A 79 -3.21 -3.54 -22.40
N GLU A 80 -3.47 -3.67 -23.70
CA GLU A 80 -3.10 -4.83 -24.54
C GLU A 80 -1.65 -5.31 -24.39
N ASN A 81 -0.71 -4.40 -24.10
CA ASN A 81 0.71 -4.70 -23.95
C ASN A 81 1.21 -4.86 -22.51
N ASP A 82 0.33 -4.91 -21.51
CA ASP A 82 0.67 -5.11 -20.10
C ASP A 82 -0.03 -6.35 -19.53
N GLU A 83 0.56 -6.93 -18.48
CA GLU A 83 0.05 -8.15 -17.88
C GLU A 83 0.17 -8.09 -16.37
N PHE A 84 -0.87 -8.50 -15.64
CA PHE A 84 -0.78 -8.74 -14.21
C PHE A 84 -0.02 -10.04 -13.93
N LEU A 85 1.18 -9.95 -13.37
CA LEU A 85 2.05 -11.09 -13.10
C LEU A 85 1.76 -11.74 -11.74
N GLY A 86 1.20 -10.98 -10.79
CA GLY A 86 0.72 -11.51 -9.52
C GLY A 86 1.01 -10.62 -8.32
N ILE A 87 0.77 -11.18 -7.14
CA ILE A 87 1.01 -10.54 -5.84
C ILE A 87 2.25 -11.17 -5.20
N TYR A 88 3.18 -10.33 -4.78
CA TYR A 88 4.41 -10.76 -4.12
C TYR A 88 4.56 -10.08 -2.77
N TYR A 89 5.17 -10.78 -1.82
CA TYR A 89 5.43 -10.28 -0.48
C TYR A 89 6.93 -10.28 -0.19
N GLY A 90 7.36 -9.31 0.61
CA GLY A 90 8.74 -9.22 1.01
C GLY A 90 8.98 -8.13 2.04
N TYR A 91 10.25 -7.88 2.30
CA TYR A 91 10.70 -6.73 3.05
C TYR A 91 11.92 -6.12 2.38
N ARG A 92 12.12 -4.81 2.58
CA ARG A 92 13.31 -4.10 2.09
C ARG A 92 13.64 -2.94 3.03
N ARG A 93 14.80 -2.31 2.82
CA ARG A 93 15.08 -1.02 3.46
C ARG A 93 14.01 0.01 3.01
N PRO A 94 13.48 0.83 3.94
CA PRO A 94 12.53 1.87 3.60
C PRO A 94 13.04 2.79 2.50
N VAL A 95 12.16 3.15 1.58
CA VAL A 95 12.44 4.18 0.56
C VAL A 95 12.38 5.58 1.16
N GLN A 96 11.76 5.72 2.34
CA GLN A 96 11.65 6.96 3.10
C GLN A 96 12.37 6.83 4.44
N ASN A 97 13.15 7.83 4.82
CA ASN A 97 13.71 7.94 6.16
C ASN A 97 12.63 8.43 7.14
N ILE A 98 11.85 7.50 7.68
CA ILE A 98 10.81 7.79 8.67
C ILE A 98 11.32 7.46 10.06
N ILE A 99 11.27 8.46 10.95
CA ILE A 99 11.55 8.34 12.38
C ILE A 99 10.21 8.28 13.11
N VAL A 100 10.00 7.22 13.89
CA VAL A 100 8.84 7.08 14.77
C VAL A 100 9.25 7.52 16.16
N LYS A 101 8.48 8.44 16.75
CA LYS A 101 8.65 8.89 18.14
C LYS A 101 7.55 8.30 19.02
N TYR A 102 7.88 7.93 20.24
CA TYR A 102 6.93 7.44 21.24
C TYR A 102 7.38 7.85 22.65
N GLN A 103 6.43 7.91 23.58
CA GLN A 103 6.71 8.20 24.99
C GLN A 103 6.87 6.87 25.75
N GLU A 104 7.92 6.77 26.55
CA GLU A 104 8.15 5.68 27.49
C GLU A 104 8.72 6.28 28.77
N ASN A 105 8.01 6.12 29.89
CA ASN A 105 8.39 6.65 31.20
C ASN A 105 8.77 8.15 31.15
N ASN A 106 7.89 9.00 30.59
CA ASN A 106 8.10 10.44 30.37
C ASN A 106 9.34 10.82 29.53
N THR A 107 10.00 9.85 28.91
CA THR A 107 11.13 10.06 28.00
C THR A 107 10.68 9.85 26.57
N THR A 108 11.00 10.81 25.70
CA THR A 108 10.75 10.67 24.26
C THR A 108 11.79 9.76 23.65
N LYS A 109 11.37 8.55 23.25
CA LYS A 109 12.21 7.64 22.47
C LYS A 109 11.87 7.74 20.99
N SER A 110 12.85 7.41 20.14
CA SER A 110 12.64 7.37 18.70
C SER A 110 13.37 6.20 18.06
N TYR A 111 12.81 5.68 16.98
CA TYR A 111 13.45 4.65 16.17
C TYR A 111 13.21 4.88 14.68
N ALA A 112 14.16 4.44 13.87
CA ALA A 112 14.00 4.36 12.43
C ALA A 112 13.70 2.91 12.01
N PHE A 113 12.99 2.74 10.89
CA PHE A 113 12.75 1.42 10.34
C PHE A 113 14.01 0.89 9.64
N SER A 114 14.59 -0.21 10.13
CA SER A 114 15.68 -0.91 9.43
C SER A 114 15.18 -1.70 8.21
N LYS A 115 13.96 -2.23 8.30
CA LYS A 115 13.25 -2.97 7.24
C LYS A 115 11.76 -2.65 7.29
N ILE A 116 11.12 -2.61 6.13
CA ILE A 116 9.66 -2.48 5.99
C ILE A 116 9.11 -3.56 5.07
N HIS A 117 7.99 -4.16 5.49
CA HIS A 117 7.30 -5.20 4.74
C HIS A 117 6.40 -4.58 3.67
N TYR A 118 6.20 -5.31 2.57
CA TYR A 118 5.39 -4.83 1.47
C TYR A 118 4.52 -5.92 0.84
N ILE A 119 3.46 -5.45 0.20
CA ILE A 119 2.69 -6.14 -0.83
C ILE A 119 3.07 -5.51 -2.17
N GLU A 120 3.51 -6.29 -3.14
CA GLU A 120 3.79 -5.85 -4.50
C GLU A 120 2.71 -6.35 -5.44
N PHE A 121 2.02 -5.43 -6.12
CA PHE A 121 1.22 -5.74 -7.30
C PHE A 121 2.13 -5.63 -8.52
N ARG A 122 2.51 -6.78 -9.09
CA ARG A 122 3.48 -6.82 -10.17
C ARG A 122 2.79 -6.90 -11.52
N PHE A 123 3.25 -6.07 -12.43
CA PHE A 123 2.83 -6.03 -13.83
C PHE A 123 4.04 -6.25 -14.74
N LYS A 124 3.81 -6.54 -16.03
CA LYS A 124 4.87 -6.66 -17.03
C LYS A 124 5.62 -5.33 -17.18
N ARG A 125 4.89 -4.21 -17.21
CA ARG A 125 5.44 -2.85 -17.42
C ARG A 125 5.64 -2.04 -16.14
N GLY A 126 5.39 -2.63 -14.97
CA GLY A 126 5.50 -1.87 -13.73
C GLY A 126 5.27 -2.70 -12.48
N SER A 127 5.32 -2.03 -11.32
CA SER A 127 4.96 -2.62 -10.03
C SER A 127 4.43 -1.54 -9.09
N VAL A 128 3.55 -1.91 -8.17
CA VAL A 128 3.11 -1.06 -7.06
C VAL A 128 3.50 -1.71 -5.74
N TYR A 129 4.44 -1.10 -5.03
CA TYR A 129 4.90 -1.50 -3.70
C TYR A 129 4.11 -0.77 -2.62
N CYS A 130 3.30 -1.52 -1.89
CA CYS A 130 2.53 -1.05 -0.75
C CYS A 130 3.25 -1.41 0.54
N TYR A 131 3.80 -0.43 1.25
CA TYR A 131 4.53 -0.64 2.49
C TYR A 131 3.60 -0.63 3.70
N ILE A 132 3.57 -1.74 4.44
CA ILE A 132 2.63 -1.95 5.55
C ILE A 132 3.42 -2.34 6.80
N ARG A 133 3.35 -1.51 7.84
CA ARG A 133 4.03 -1.77 9.11
C ARG A 133 3.47 -3.02 9.81
N GLY A 134 2.15 -3.18 9.83
CA GLY A 134 1.48 -4.29 10.53
C GLY A 134 1.95 -5.68 10.11
N MET A 135 2.37 -5.83 8.85
CA MET A 135 2.86 -7.11 8.30
C MET A 135 4.11 -7.67 8.99
N SER A 136 4.92 -6.83 9.66
CA SER A 136 6.09 -7.33 10.38
C SER A 136 5.74 -8.30 11.50
N ARG A 137 4.49 -8.29 11.96
CA ARG A 137 4.00 -9.16 13.03
C ARG A 137 3.73 -10.59 12.57
N PHE A 138 3.56 -10.83 11.26
CA PHE A 138 3.30 -12.19 10.75
C PHE A 138 4.49 -13.12 10.83
N ILE A 139 5.70 -12.57 10.83
CA ILE A 139 6.95 -13.35 10.90
C ILE A 139 7.24 -13.84 12.33
N LYS A 140 6.59 -13.23 13.33
CA LYS A 140 6.76 -13.53 14.75
C LYS A 140 5.71 -14.55 15.18
N LYS A 141 6.13 -15.81 15.42
CA LYS A 141 5.22 -16.90 15.83
C LYS A 141 4.38 -16.52 17.05
N GLU A 142 5.01 -15.89 18.04
CA GLU A 142 4.35 -15.46 19.28
C GLU A 142 3.24 -14.41 19.08
N LYS A 143 3.23 -13.75 17.92
CA LYS A 143 2.20 -12.75 17.58
C LYS A 143 1.20 -13.26 16.56
N ALA A 144 1.48 -14.36 15.86
CA ALA A 144 0.68 -14.84 14.74
C ALA A 144 -0.79 -15.07 15.13
N GLU A 145 -1.03 -15.56 16.35
CA GLU A 145 -2.35 -15.92 16.85
C GLU A 145 -3.14 -14.75 17.45
N THR A 146 -2.54 -13.57 17.57
CA THR A 146 -3.26 -12.40 18.09
C THR A 146 -4.46 -12.06 17.20
N GLN A 147 -5.59 -11.71 17.82
CA GLN A 147 -6.84 -11.37 17.11
C GLN A 147 -6.62 -10.35 15.98
N TYR A 148 -5.79 -9.34 16.25
CA TYR A 148 -5.43 -8.33 15.27
C TYR A 148 -4.69 -8.91 14.05
N ASN A 149 -3.72 -9.80 14.25
CA ASN A 149 -2.98 -10.41 13.15
C ASN A 149 -3.86 -11.36 12.34
N GLN A 150 -4.71 -12.14 13.00
CA GLN A 150 -5.69 -13.00 12.30
C GLN A 150 -6.63 -12.16 11.43
N PHE A 151 -7.11 -11.02 11.94
CA PHE A 151 -7.93 -10.09 11.17
C PHE A 151 -7.19 -9.51 9.96
N LEU A 152 -5.97 -9.00 10.15
CA LEU A 152 -5.16 -8.45 9.06
C LEU A 152 -4.84 -9.52 8.00
N LEU A 153 -4.56 -10.76 8.42
CA LEU A 153 -4.31 -11.87 7.51
C LEU A 153 -5.56 -12.21 6.69
N LYS A 154 -6.73 -12.31 7.34
CA LYS A 154 -8.02 -12.52 6.65
C LYS A 154 -8.29 -11.42 5.61
N LEU A 155 -8.02 -10.16 5.95
CA LEU A 155 -8.15 -9.04 5.01
C LEU A 155 -7.22 -9.18 3.81
N ILE A 156 -5.95 -9.54 4.02
CA ILE A 156 -5.00 -9.71 2.91
C ILE A 156 -5.37 -10.91 2.03
N ILE A 157 -5.81 -12.03 2.61
CA ILE A 157 -6.31 -13.19 1.83
C ILE A 157 -7.51 -12.77 0.96
N LYS A 158 -8.43 -11.99 1.52
CA LYS A 158 -9.58 -11.46 0.77
C LYS A 158 -9.12 -10.52 -0.36
N LEU A 159 -8.13 -9.66 -0.11
CA LEU A 159 -7.54 -8.76 -1.11
C LEU A 159 -6.94 -9.56 -2.27
N GLU A 160 -6.17 -10.62 -2.00
CA GLU A 160 -5.62 -11.48 -3.05
C GLU A 160 -6.71 -12.02 -3.96
N ARG A 161 -7.75 -12.62 -3.36
CA ARG A 161 -8.86 -13.20 -4.11
C ARG A 161 -9.57 -12.17 -4.99
N GLU A 162 -9.84 -10.98 -4.46
CA GLU A 162 -10.55 -9.95 -5.20
C GLU A 162 -9.71 -9.32 -6.33
N ILE A 163 -8.40 -9.13 -6.13
CA ILE A 163 -7.51 -8.64 -7.18
C ILE A 163 -7.34 -9.68 -8.29
N TYR A 164 -7.19 -10.96 -7.94
CA TYR A 164 -7.11 -12.03 -8.94
C TYR A 164 -8.39 -12.11 -9.75
N LYS A 165 -9.56 -11.99 -9.10
CA LYS A 165 -10.86 -11.90 -9.79
C LYS A 165 -10.92 -10.67 -10.71
N PHE A 166 -10.47 -9.50 -10.24
CA PHE A 166 -10.46 -8.27 -11.03
C PHE A 166 -9.63 -8.38 -12.31
N TYR A 167 -8.51 -9.11 -12.27
CA TYR A 167 -7.66 -9.36 -13.43
C TYR A 167 -7.99 -10.67 -14.18
N ASN A 168 -9.14 -11.29 -13.89
CA ASN A 168 -9.59 -12.54 -14.49
C ASN A 168 -8.53 -13.68 -14.43
N LYS A 169 -7.81 -13.78 -13.30
CA LYS A 169 -6.81 -14.81 -13.04
C LYS A 169 -7.27 -15.76 -11.93
N LYS A 170 -6.87 -17.03 -12.01
CA LYS A 170 -7.10 -18.02 -10.95
C LYS A 170 -6.07 -17.82 -9.83
N LEU A 171 -6.54 -17.69 -8.59
CA LEU A 171 -5.67 -17.65 -7.41
C LEU A 171 -5.20 -19.09 -7.09
N PRO A 172 -3.89 -19.36 -6.93
CA PRO A 172 -3.41 -20.68 -6.56
C PRO A 172 -3.92 -21.13 -5.18
N ASN A 173 -4.08 -22.44 -4.99
CA ASN A 173 -4.45 -23.01 -3.70
C ASN A 173 -3.47 -22.58 -2.59
N GLY A 174 -4.06 -22.18 -1.45
CA GLY A 174 -3.35 -21.67 -0.27
C GLY A 174 -3.09 -20.16 -0.26
N GLY A 175 -3.19 -19.45 -1.39
CA GLY A 175 -2.86 -18.03 -1.48
C GLY A 175 -1.36 -17.74 -1.35
N PHE A 176 -0.94 -16.51 -1.65
CA PHE A 176 0.49 -16.15 -1.65
C PHE A 176 0.98 -15.75 -0.26
N ILE A 177 0.14 -15.06 0.51
CA ILE A 177 0.51 -14.57 1.84
C ILE A 177 0.79 -15.72 2.81
N LYS A 178 -0.02 -16.79 2.80
CA LYS A 178 0.19 -17.94 3.70
C LYS A 178 1.52 -18.62 3.41
N LYS A 179 1.77 -18.94 2.13
CA LYS A 179 3.05 -19.53 1.68
C LYS A 179 4.26 -18.65 2.02
N TRP A 180 4.10 -17.34 1.91
CA TRP A 180 5.16 -16.41 2.28
C TRP A 180 5.41 -16.38 3.80
N ILE A 181 4.35 -16.39 4.61
CA ILE A 181 4.46 -16.46 6.08
C ILE A 181 5.13 -17.77 6.50
N GLU A 182 4.69 -18.92 6.00
CA GLU A 182 5.27 -20.25 6.29
C GLU A 182 6.78 -20.29 5.97
N LYS A 183 7.18 -19.71 4.84
CA LYS A 183 8.60 -19.64 4.45
C LYS A 183 9.44 -18.68 5.31
N LYS A 184 8.82 -17.71 5.98
CA LYS A 184 9.51 -16.62 6.69
C LYS A 184 9.42 -16.71 8.20
N GLN A 185 8.39 -17.36 8.75
CA GLN A 185 8.31 -17.64 10.16
C GLN A 185 9.50 -18.51 10.57
N LYS A 186 10.25 -18.00 11.54
CA LYS A 186 11.27 -18.76 12.26
C LYS A 186 10.65 -19.19 13.58
#